data_AF-A0A9N9AXX1-F1
#
_entry.id   AF-A0A9N9AXX1-F1
#
_cell.length_a   1.000
_cell.length_b   1.000
_cell.length_c   1.000
_cell.angle_alpha   90.00
_cell.angle_beta   90.00
_cell.angle_gamma   90.00
#
_symmetry.space_group_name_H-M   'P 1'
#
loop_
_entity.id
_entity.type
_entity.pdbx_description
1 polymer ?
#
loop_
_entity_poly.entity_id
_entity_poly.type
_entity_poly.pdbx_seq_one_letter_code
_entity_poly.pdbx_strand_id
1 'polypeptide(L)'
;MSSIQPMPHFSTSPLKDKEKAQNPKKKYNCKEPSFTYEYFETAVNQKGEEVRVCKVINEDGEKCSTEYKNIGSLTGNLIMHLRDTHDIVSQDDRENVKKVL
;
A
#
# COMPACT_ATOMS: atom_id res chain seq x y z
N MET A 1 -4.08 35.00 52.41
CA MET A 1 -4.22 35.85 51.21
C MET A 1 -3.34 35.24 50.14
N SER A 2 -3.92 34.43 49.26
CA SER A 2 -3.21 33.75 48.17
C SER A 2 -3.90 34.18 46.88
N SER A 3 -3.22 35.02 46.09
CA SER A 3 -3.75 35.65 44.89
C SER A 3 -3.99 34.61 43.78
N ILE A 4 -5.22 34.57 43.26
CA ILE A 4 -5.61 33.81 42.07
C ILE A 4 -5.26 34.67 40.85
N GLN A 5 -4.44 34.16 39.94
CA GLN A 5 -4.21 34.77 38.63
C GLN A 5 -5.31 34.34 37.64
N PRO A 6 -5.84 35.23 36.79
CA PRO A 6 -6.77 34.85 35.73
C PRO A 6 -6.04 34.24 34.52
N MET A 7 -6.59 33.14 34.00
CA MET A 7 -6.16 32.48 32.76
C MET A 7 -6.57 33.31 31.53
N PRO A 8 -5.72 33.42 30.49
CA PRO A 8 -6.12 34.09 29.26
C PRO A 8 -7.10 33.24 28.43
N HIS A 9 -8.25 33.85 28.13
CA HIS A 9 -9.16 33.41 27.07
C HIS A 9 -8.43 33.53 25.72
N PHE A 10 -8.18 32.41 25.03
CA PHE A 10 -7.75 32.44 23.64
C PHE A 10 -8.84 31.90 22.72
N SER A 11 -9.27 32.80 21.85
CA SER A 11 -10.35 32.71 20.89
C SER A 11 -10.17 31.58 19.90
N THR A 12 -11.25 30.84 19.68
CA THR A 12 -11.47 30.00 18.51
C THR A 12 -11.32 30.85 17.25
N SER A 13 -10.53 30.38 16.29
CA SER A 13 -10.49 30.90 14.93
C SER A 13 -10.16 29.74 13.96
N PRO A 14 -10.66 29.81 12.72
CA PRO A 14 -11.15 28.64 12.02
C PRO A 14 -10.07 27.91 11.19
N LEU A 15 -10.36 26.63 11.00
CA LEU A 15 -9.92 25.72 9.95
C LEU A 15 -9.22 26.43 8.77
N LYS A 16 -7.91 26.23 8.66
CA LYS A 16 -7.20 26.43 7.39
C LYS A 16 -7.07 25.07 6.73
N ASP A 17 -8.10 24.72 5.98
CA ASP A 17 -8.03 23.69 4.96
C ASP A 17 -6.88 24.02 4.02
N LYS A 18 -5.82 23.22 4.09
CA LYS A 18 -4.84 23.15 2.99
C LYS A 18 -5.51 22.37 1.88
N GLU A 19 -6.31 23.08 1.09
CA GLU A 19 -6.74 22.67 -0.24
C GLU A 19 -5.48 22.50 -1.11
N LYS A 20 -4.87 21.30 -1.03
CA LYS A 20 -3.88 20.90 -2.03
C LYS A 20 -4.68 20.45 -3.24
N ALA A 21 -4.83 21.39 -4.17
CA ALA A 21 -5.39 21.22 -5.51
C ALA A 21 -5.35 19.76 -5.97
N GLN A 22 -6.51 19.14 -6.00
CA GLN A 22 -6.73 17.87 -6.68
C GLN A 22 -6.57 18.18 -8.17
N ASN A 23 -5.34 18.09 -8.66
CA ASN A 23 -5.12 17.90 -10.08
C ASN A 23 -5.87 16.60 -10.42
N PRO A 24 -6.90 16.60 -11.30
CA PRO A 24 -7.51 15.38 -11.75
C PRO A 24 -6.48 14.67 -12.60
N LYS A 25 -5.63 13.87 -11.94
CA LYS A 25 -4.74 12.93 -12.62
C LYS A 25 -5.66 12.14 -13.52
N LYS A 26 -5.49 12.33 -14.84
CA LYS A 26 -6.13 11.52 -15.88
C LYS A 26 -6.19 10.10 -15.34
N LYS A 27 -7.38 9.54 -15.21
CA LYS A 27 -7.58 8.11 -14.99
C LYS A 27 -6.95 7.41 -16.18
N TYR A 28 -5.66 7.13 -16.08
CA TYR A 28 -5.06 6.04 -16.82
C TYR A 28 -5.75 4.81 -16.25
N ASN A 29 -6.85 4.41 -16.87
CA ASN A 29 -7.40 3.09 -16.64
C ASN A 29 -6.27 2.14 -17.07
N CYS A 30 -5.46 1.68 -16.11
CA CYS A 30 -4.53 0.59 -16.34
C CYS A 30 -5.41 -0.57 -16.80
N LYS A 31 -5.32 -0.91 -18.08
CA LYS A 31 -6.25 -1.84 -18.73
C LYS A 31 -6.01 -3.28 -18.31
N GLU A 32 -4.99 -3.54 -17.51
CA GLU A 32 -4.68 -4.87 -16.97
C GLU A 32 -4.46 -4.78 -15.46
N PRO A 33 -5.02 -5.72 -14.67
CA PRO A 33 -4.63 -5.87 -13.28
C PRO A 33 -3.13 -6.20 -13.25
N SER A 34 -2.37 -5.60 -12.32
CA SER A 34 -0.96 -5.98 -12.16
C SER A 34 -0.86 -7.49 -11.89
N PHE A 35 0.16 -8.17 -12.41
CA PHE A 35 0.35 -9.61 -12.20
C PHE A 35 0.32 -10.03 -10.71
N THR A 36 0.65 -9.10 -9.81
CA THR A 36 0.53 -9.28 -8.36
C THR A 36 -0.91 -9.63 -7.90
N TYR A 37 -1.96 -9.26 -8.61
CA TYR A 37 -3.34 -9.65 -8.25
C TYR A 37 -3.55 -11.17 -8.28
N GLU A 38 -2.74 -11.91 -9.04
CA GLU A 38 -2.80 -13.36 -9.09
C GLU A 38 -2.27 -14.03 -7.82
N TYR A 39 -1.37 -13.35 -7.10
CA TYR A 39 -0.64 -13.89 -5.95
C TYR A 39 -1.08 -13.29 -4.61
N PHE A 40 -1.90 -12.24 -4.65
CA PHE A 40 -2.41 -11.56 -3.47
C PHE A 40 -3.93 -11.46 -3.46
N GLU A 41 -4.53 -11.85 -2.34
CA GLU A 41 -5.95 -11.62 -2.07
C GLU A 41 -6.15 -10.41 -1.17
N THR A 42 -7.34 -9.80 -1.24
CA THR A 42 -7.71 -8.70 -0.36
C THR A 42 -8.45 -9.25 0.86
N ALA A 43 -8.04 -8.85 2.06
CA ALA A 43 -8.68 -9.23 3.31
C ALA A 43 -8.87 -8.02 4.22
N VAL A 44 -9.70 -8.16 5.26
CA VAL A 44 -9.85 -7.17 6.31
C VAL A 44 -9.19 -7.72 7.57
N ASN A 45 -8.20 -7.00 8.10
CA ASN A 45 -7.51 -7.43 9.31
C ASN A 45 -8.39 -7.22 10.56
N GLN A 46 -7.94 -7.69 11.73
CA GLN A 46 -8.66 -7.53 13.00
C GLN A 46 -8.90 -6.06 13.41
N LYS A 47 -8.18 -5.11 12.81
CA LYS A 47 -8.34 -3.67 13.04
C LYS A 47 -9.35 -3.01 12.10
N GLY A 48 -9.96 -3.78 11.19
CA GLY A 48 -10.87 -3.26 10.17
C GLY A 48 -10.16 -2.58 8.99
N GLU A 49 -8.85 -2.78 8.84
CA GLU A 49 -8.08 -2.21 7.73
C GLU A 49 -8.06 -3.20 6.56
N GLU A 50 -8.22 -2.69 5.33
CA GLU A 50 -8.04 -3.48 4.12
C GLU A 50 -6.55 -3.77 3.89
N VAL A 51 -6.22 -5.06 3.82
CA VAL A 51 -4.86 -5.57 3.61
C VAL A 51 -4.83 -6.50 2.41
N ARG A 52 -3.63 -6.71 1.88
CA ARG A 52 -3.35 -7.63 0.77
C ARG A 52 -2.49 -8.75 1.30
N VAL A 53 -2.96 -9.99 1.16
CA VAL A 53 -2.38 -11.19 1.78
C VAL A 53 -1.77 -12.07 0.70
N CYS A 54 -0.50 -12.45 0.86
CA CYS A 54 0.17 -13.37 -0.05
C CYS A 54 -0.42 -14.78 0.07
N LYS A 55 -0.90 -15.34 -1.04
CA LYS A 55 -1.50 -16.68 -1.10
C LYS A 55 -0.61 -17.72 -1.81
N VAL A 56 0.66 -17.40 -2.03
CA VAL A 56 1.64 -18.35 -2.58
C VAL A 56 1.84 -19.52 -1.60
N ILE A 57 1.93 -20.72 -2.15
CA ILE A 57 2.23 -21.94 -1.41
C ILE A 57 3.71 -22.28 -1.64
N ASN A 58 4.45 -22.47 -0.55
CA ASN A 58 5.87 -22.83 -0.58
C ASN A 58 6.06 -24.31 -0.92
N GLU A 59 7.33 -24.74 -1.10
CA GLU A 59 7.69 -26.12 -1.41
C GLU A 59 7.17 -27.12 -0.35
N ASP A 60 7.08 -26.69 0.90
CA ASP A 60 6.54 -27.45 2.03
C ASP A 60 4.99 -27.56 2.02
N GLY A 61 4.30 -26.95 1.06
CA GLY A 61 2.84 -26.94 0.97
C GLY A 61 2.17 -25.91 1.89
N GLU A 62 2.96 -25.08 2.58
CA GLU A 62 2.47 -24.03 3.48
C GLU A 62 2.21 -22.71 2.74
N LYS A 63 1.15 -22.00 3.14
CA LYS A 63 0.84 -20.66 2.60
C LYS A 63 1.75 -19.62 3.24
N CYS A 64 2.24 -18.68 2.42
CA CYS A 64 3.05 -17.56 2.88
C CYS A 64 2.31 -16.63 3.85
N SER A 65 1.05 -16.27 3.56
CA SER A 65 0.16 -15.48 4.41
C SER A 65 0.69 -14.11 4.88
N THR A 66 1.73 -13.57 4.22
CA THR A 66 2.29 -12.25 4.54
C THR A 66 1.30 -11.15 4.19
N GLU A 67 1.05 -10.22 5.12
CA GLU A 67 0.08 -9.13 4.99
C GLU A 67 0.73 -7.78 4.64
N TYR A 68 0.12 -7.03 3.72
CA TYR A 68 0.54 -5.68 3.34
C TYR A 68 -0.63 -4.69 3.43
N LYS A 69 -0.38 -3.50 3.99
CA LYS A 69 -1.39 -2.44 4.12
C LYS A 69 -1.73 -1.82 2.78
N ASN A 70 -3.01 -1.72 2.42
CA ASN A 70 -3.46 -1.12 1.15
C ASN A 70 -3.36 0.43 1.12
N ILE A 71 -2.16 0.98 1.30
CA ILE A 71 -1.92 2.44 1.30
C ILE A 71 -0.93 2.80 0.19
N GLY A 72 -1.44 3.29 -0.95
CA GLY A 72 -0.78 4.17 -1.94
C GLY A 72 0.46 3.68 -2.72
N SER A 73 1.34 2.86 -2.15
CA SER A 73 2.62 2.39 -2.75
C SER A 73 2.82 0.88 -2.57
N LEU A 74 1.74 0.12 -2.73
CA LEU A 74 1.75 -1.32 -2.48
C LEU A 74 2.51 -2.10 -3.56
N THR A 75 2.38 -1.68 -4.82
CA THR A 75 2.80 -2.49 -5.98
C THR A 75 4.29 -2.83 -5.94
N GLY A 76 5.16 -1.91 -5.53
CA GLY A 76 6.60 -2.17 -5.42
C GLY A 76 6.92 -3.21 -4.34
N ASN A 77 6.30 -3.09 -3.17
CA ASN A 77 6.51 -4.02 -2.05
C ASN A 77 5.99 -5.42 -2.38
N LEU A 78 4.84 -5.52 -3.06
CA LEU A 78 4.30 -6.81 -3.50
C LEU A 78 5.21 -7.48 -4.52
N ILE A 79 5.70 -6.73 -5.51
CA ILE A 79 6.62 -7.25 -6.53
C ILE A 79 7.92 -7.72 -5.89
N MET A 80 8.51 -6.92 -4.99
CA MET A 80 9.74 -7.27 -4.30
C MET A 80 9.57 -8.53 -3.46
N HIS A 81 8.45 -8.68 -2.73
CA HIS A 81 8.14 -9.89 -1.98
C HIS A 81 8.08 -11.13 -2.87
N LEU A 82 7.37 -11.06 -4.01
CA LEU A 82 7.27 -12.17 -4.95
C LEU A 82 8.64 -12.60 -5.48
N ARG A 83 9.50 -11.63 -5.83
CA ARG A 83 10.85 -11.91 -6.32
C ARG A 83 11.75 -12.49 -5.23
N ASP A 84 11.84 -11.83 -4.08
CA ASP A 84 12.83 -12.18 -3.06
C ASP A 84 12.43 -13.42 -2.24
N THR A 85 11.13 -13.67 -2.08
CA THR A 85 10.62 -14.77 -1.25
C THR A 85 10.24 -16.00 -2.08
N HIS A 86 9.73 -15.80 -3.29
CA HIS A 86 9.15 -16.88 -4.10
C HIS A 86 9.81 -17.03 -5.49
N ASP A 87 10.81 -16.20 -5.82
CA ASP A 87 11.44 -16.14 -7.16
C ASP A 87 10.43 -15.92 -8.31
N ILE A 88 9.28 -15.31 -7.99
CA ILE A 88 8.21 -15.02 -8.95
C ILE A 88 8.49 -13.65 -9.57
N VAL A 89 8.82 -13.66 -10.87
CA VAL A 89 9.11 -12.46 -11.66
C VAL A 89 8.07 -12.32 -12.78
N SER A 90 7.67 -11.08 -13.10
CA SER A 90 6.74 -10.83 -14.21
C SER A 90 7.32 -11.25 -15.56
N GLN A 91 6.45 -11.56 -16.53
CA GLN A 91 6.90 -11.96 -17.87
C GLN A 91 7.67 -10.82 -18.58
N ASP A 92 7.21 -9.58 -18.48
CA ASP A 92 7.88 -8.40 -19.04
C ASP A 92 9.33 -8.26 -18.53
N ASP A 93 9.54 -8.50 -17.23
CA ASP A 93 10.89 -8.45 -16.64
C ASP A 93 11.77 -9.59 -17.17
N ARG A 94 11.23 -10.80 -17.35
CA ARG A 94 11.99 -11.95 -17.87
C ARG A 94 12.41 -11.76 -19.33
N GLU A 95 11.58 -11.11 -20.14
CA GLU A 95 11.90 -10.80 -21.54
C GLU A 95 12.94 -9.67 -21.68
N ASN A 96 12.97 -8.73 -20.73
CA ASN A 96 14.02 -7.71 -20.66
C ASN A 96 15.41 -8.33 -20.44
N VAL A 97 15.51 -9.33 -19.54
CA VAL A 97 16.78 -10.05 -19.28
C VAL A 97 17.30 -10.78 -20.54
N LYS A 98 16.41 -11.29 -21.40
CA LYS A 98 16.78 -12.02 -22.62
C LYS A 98 17.26 -11.12 -23.76
N LYS A 99 16.96 -9.81 -23.74
CA LYS A 99 17.34 -8.86 -24.79
C LYS A 99 18.72 -8.24 -24.61
N VAL A 100 19.39 -8.50 -23.49
CA VAL A 100 20.72 -7.97 -23.16
C VAL A 100 21.84 -8.99 -23.45
N LEU A 101 21.51 -10.15 -24.05
CA LEU A 101 22.48 -11.19 -24.41
C LEU A 101 22.73 -11.26 -25.93
#